data_AF-A0A183SKW4-F1
#
_entry.id   AF-A0A183SKW4-F1
#
_cell.length_a   1.000
_cell.length_b   1.000
_cell.length_c   1.000
_cell.angle_alpha   90.00
_cell.angle_beta   90.00
_cell.angle_gamma   90.00
#
_symmetry.space_group_name_H-M   'P 1'
#
loop_
_entity.id
_entity.type
_entity.pdbx_description
1 polymer ?
#
loop_
_entity_poly.entity_id
_entity_poly.type
_entity_poly.pdbx_seq_one_letter_code
_entity_poly.pdbx_strand_id
1 'polypeptide(L)'
;MMARVTDNGAVSEACSVTNGAKQGCVLPPTLFSLMFFAMLMDAYRGERPGICIAYQMNGRLLNPRWMHFHSCVSTANIHEHLFADDRALNAKTEGDMQRSLDIFAAVCDKLGLRINTEKTAIMHQRPPNTTYNAARINLNGTELKSVDTLTNLDSNLSRNTKIDGEVAHRIAKPSQAFGRMQNVV
;
A
#
# COMPACT_ATOMS: atom_id res chain seq x y z
N MET A 1 27.83 12.89 8.00
CA MET A 1 28.02 12.07 9.23
C MET A 1 28.98 10.95 8.88
N MET A 2 29.90 10.55 9.75
CA MET A 2 30.76 9.36 9.49
C MET A 2 30.14 8.15 10.18
N ALA A 3 30.05 7.01 9.48
CA ALA A 3 29.58 5.76 10.05
C ALA A 3 30.60 4.64 9.82
N ARG A 4 30.49 3.58 10.62
CA ARG A 4 31.22 2.32 10.44
C ARG A 4 30.20 1.19 10.45
N VAL A 5 30.44 0.15 9.66
CA VAL A 5 29.60 -1.05 9.62
C VAL A 5 30.30 -2.12 10.44
N THR A 6 29.56 -2.78 11.32
CA THR A 6 30.04 -3.97 12.04
C THR A 6 29.36 -5.20 11.47
N ASP A 7 30.14 -6.15 11.00
CA ASP A 7 29.66 -7.46 10.55
C ASP A 7 30.53 -8.55 11.18
N ASN A 8 29.89 -9.54 11.83
CA ASN A 8 30.56 -10.66 12.52
C ASN A 8 31.74 -10.24 13.43
N GLY A 9 31.63 -9.09 14.11
CA GLY A 9 32.65 -8.57 15.02
C GLY A 9 33.79 -7.78 14.35
N ALA A 10 33.88 -7.79 13.02
CA ALA A 10 34.79 -6.92 12.26
C ALA A 10 34.14 -5.55 12.03
N VAL A 11 34.92 -4.48 12.18
CA VAL A 11 34.46 -3.10 12.00
C VAL A 11 35.12 -2.51 10.75
N SER A 12 34.31 -1.95 9.83
CA SER A 12 34.81 -1.30 8.63
C SER A 12 35.55 0.00 8.93
N GLU A 13 36.31 0.49 7.95
CA GLU A 13 36.74 1.89 7.94
C GLU A 13 35.55 2.85 7.99
N ALA A 14 35.80 4.08 8.44
CA ALA A 14 34.77 5.10 8.51
C ALA A 14 34.41 5.59 7.11
N CYS A 15 33.13 5.46 6.74
CA CYS A 15 32.60 5.99 5.48
C CYS A 15 31.69 7.21 5.75
N SER A 16 31.68 8.15 4.81
CA SER A 16 30.76 9.28 4.86
C SER A 16 29.35 8.81 4.50
N VAL A 17 28.40 9.08 5.39
CA VAL A 17 26.97 8.94 5.14
C VAL A 17 26.43 10.29 4.70
N THR A 18 26.06 10.35 3.42
CA THR A 18 25.51 11.54 2.76
C THR A 18 24.01 11.44 2.52
N ASN A 19 23.44 10.25 2.61
CA ASN A 19 22.02 9.97 2.37
C ASN A 19 21.49 8.87 3.31
N GLY A 20 20.16 8.74 3.34
CA GLY A 20 19.46 7.76 4.16
C GLY A 20 19.41 8.13 5.65
N ALA A 21 18.75 7.27 6.42
CA ALA A 21 18.67 7.41 7.87
C ALA A 21 19.01 6.07 8.53
N LYS A 22 19.56 6.15 9.74
CA LYS A 22 19.95 4.94 10.49
C LYS A 22 18.70 4.14 10.89
N GLN A 23 18.64 2.89 10.47
CA GLN A 23 17.61 1.95 10.88
C GLN A 23 17.68 1.71 12.40
N GLY A 24 16.51 1.59 13.04
CA GLY A 24 16.39 1.45 14.50
C GLY A 24 16.39 2.77 15.27
N CYS A 25 16.56 3.91 14.59
CA CYS A 25 16.29 5.21 15.19
C CYS A 25 14.78 5.51 15.23
N VAL A 26 14.32 6.14 16.31
CA VAL A 26 12.89 6.40 16.56
C VAL A 26 12.31 7.48 15.63
N LEU A 27 13.09 8.52 15.34
CA LEU A 27 12.62 9.71 14.63
C LEU A 27 12.54 9.57 13.09
N PRO A 28 13.54 8.96 12.41
CA PRO A 28 13.55 8.97 10.95
C PRO A 28 12.35 8.31 10.26
N PRO A 29 11.79 7.18 10.73
CA PRO A 29 10.59 6.60 10.12
C PRO A 29 9.39 7.56 10.12
N THR A 30 9.21 8.31 11.22
CA THR A 30 8.14 9.30 11.35
C THR A 30 8.36 10.49 10.43
N LEU A 31 9.58 11.03 10.39
CA LEU A 31 9.91 12.16 9.50
C LEU A 31 9.77 11.78 8.03
N PHE A 32 10.23 10.59 7.65
CA PHE A 32 10.05 10.07 6.30
C PHE A 32 8.57 9.98 5.93
N SER A 33 7.76 9.39 6.81
CA SER A 33 6.32 9.22 6.58
C SER A 33 5.61 10.57 6.43
N LEU A 34 5.91 11.55 7.30
CA LEU A 34 5.32 12.88 7.25
C LEU A 34 5.70 13.65 5.98
N MET A 35 7.00 13.67 5.65
CA MET A 35 7.51 14.35 4.48
C MET A 35 6.91 13.74 3.21
N PHE A 36 6.99 12.42 3.08
CA PHE A 36 6.48 11.70 1.93
C PHE A 36 4.97 11.85 1.75
N PHE A 37 4.21 11.80 2.84
CA PHE A 37 2.78 12.07 2.81
C PHE A 37 2.47 13.50 2.35
N ALA A 38 3.17 14.51 2.89
CA ALA A 38 2.96 15.90 2.51
C ALA A 38 3.20 16.15 1.01
N MET A 39 4.25 15.57 0.43
CA MET A 39 4.51 15.70 -1.01
C MET A 39 3.51 14.97 -1.88
N LEU A 40 3.06 13.78 -1.48
CA LEU A 40 2.00 13.10 -2.23
C LEU A 40 0.70 13.88 -2.16
N MET A 41 0.33 14.39 -0.99
CA MET A 41 -0.85 15.26 -0.85
C MET A 41 -0.76 16.51 -1.73
N ASP A 42 0.43 17.11 -1.87
CA ASP A 42 0.66 18.23 -2.77
C ASP A 42 0.58 17.81 -4.25
N ALA A 43 1.21 16.70 -4.62
CA ALA A 43 1.18 16.16 -5.98
C ALA A 43 -0.24 15.75 -6.42
N TYR A 44 -1.05 15.26 -5.48
CA TYR A 44 -2.46 14.92 -5.72
C TYR A 44 -3.42 16.12 -5.60
N ARG A 45 -2.96 17.32 -5.20
CA ARG A 45 -3.84 18.46 -4.86
C ARG A 45 -4.74 18.93 -6.02
N GLY A 46 -4.36 18.66 -7.26
CA GLY A 46 -5.15 18.94 -8.47
C GLY A 46 -5.77 17.70 -9.13
N GLU A 47 -5.44 16.51 -8.64
CA GLU A 47 -5.77 15.23 -9.25
C GLU A 47 -6.85 14.54 -8.42
N ARG A 48 -7.79 13.86 -9.08
CA ARG A 48 -8.84 13.08 -8.38
C ARG A 48 -8.81 11.56 -8.66
N PRO A 49 -7.66 10.90 -8.86
CA PRO A 49 -7.62 9.47 -9.10
C PRO A 49 -7.73 8.71 -7.78
N GLY A 50 -8.88 8.10 -7.50
CA GLY A 50 -9.11 7.39 -6.24
C GLY A 50 -10.47 6.75 -6.18
N ILE A 51 -10.69 5.89 -5.19
CA ILE A 51 -12.00 5.28 -4.95
C ILE A 51 -12.79 6.21 -4.04
N CYS A 52 -13.93 6.68 -4.54
CA CYS A 52 -14.86 7.51 -3.80
C CYS A 52 -15.70 6.64 -2.86
N ILE A 53 -15.65 6.93 -1.57
CA ILE A 53 -16.44 6.29 -0.53
C ILE A 53 -17.35 7.33 0.09
N ALA A 54 -18.65 7.06 0.01
CA ALA A 54 -19.67 7.78 0.75
C ALA A 54 -19.70 7.27 2.21
N TYR A 55 -19.62 8.17 3.18
CA TYR A 55 -19.61 7.83 4.60
C TYR A 55 -20.44 8.81 5.43
N GLN A 56 -20.79 8.40 6.66
CA GLN A 56 -21.56 9.20 7.60
C GLN A 56 -21.06 8.96 9.03
N MET A 57 -20.83 10.02 9.81
CA MET A 57 -20.31 9.97 11.19
C MET A 57 -21.35 10.40 12.25
N ASN A 58 -22.50 9.74 12.28
CA ASN A 58 -23.65 10.06 13.15
C ASN A 58 -23.83 9.08 14.33
N GLY A 59 -22.74 8.43 14.78
CA GLY A 59 -22.64 7.77 16.09
C GLY A 59 -23.55 6.54 16.33
N ARG A 60 -24.29 6.04 15.34
CA ARG A 60 -25.24 4.91 15.49
C ARG A 60 -25.00 3.79 14.46
N LEU A 61 -23.82 3.16 14.54
CA LEU A 61 -23.30 2.14 13.62
C LEU A 61 -24.22 0.95 13.28
N LEU A 62 -25.26 0.65 14.08
CA LEU A 62 -26.03 -0.61 14.00
C LEU A 62 -27.49 -0.45 13.54
N ASN A 63 -27.89 0.69 12.97
CA ASN A 63 -29.27 0.86 12.50
C ASN A 63 -29.37 0.64 10.97
N PRO A 64 -30.11 -0.38 10.46
CA PRO A 64 -30.22 -0.64 9.03
C PRO A 64 -31.01 0.41 8.24
N ARG A 65 -31.79 1.29 8.90
CA ARG A 65 -32.56 2.36 8.26
C ARG A 65 -31.70 3.43 7.56
N TRP A 66 -30.36 3.32 7.64
CA TRP A 66 -29.37 4.24 7.07
C TRP A 66 -29.35 4.32 5.55
N MET A 67 -29.65 3.23 4.84
CA MET A 67 -29.63 3.24 3.36
C MET A 67 -30.72 4.13 2.74
N HIS A 68 -31.70 4.57 3.53
CA HIS A 68 -32.84 5.36 3.06
C HIS A 68 -32.76 6.86 3.42
N PHE A 69 -31.77 7.28 4.22
CA PHE A 69 -31.62 8.67 4.64
C PHE A 69 -30.56 9.38 3.78
N HIS A 70 -31.01 10.20 2.83
CA HIS A 70 -30.13 10.93 1.91
C HIS A 70 -29.46 12.19 2.50
N SER A 71 -29.83 12.61 3.72
CA SER A 71 -29.28 13.80 4.37
C SER A 71 -27.96 13.52 5.09
N CYS A 72 -26.97 14.40 4.92
CA CYS A 72 -25.67 14.40 5.63
C CYS A 72 -24.68 13.29 5.26
N VAL A 73 -24.69 12.79 4.02
CA VAL A 73 -23.65 11.87 3.51
C VAL A 73 -22.42 12.67 3.08
N SER A 74 -21.27 12.40 3.69
CA SER A 74 -19.97 12.93 3.25
C SER A 74 -19.31 11.97 2.27
N THR A 75 -18.33 12.46 1.53
CA THR A 75 -17.60 11.67 0.54
C THR A 75 -16.11 11.88 0.74
N ALA A 76 -15.35 10.78 0.78
CA ALA A 76 -13.89 10.80 0.80
C ALA A 76 -13.35 10.01 -0.40
N ASN A 77 -12.26 10.48 -1.00
CA ASN A 77 -11.52 9.70 -1.99
C ASN A 77 -10.37 8.99 -1.30
N ILE A 78 -10.32 7.67 -1.45
CA ILE A 78 -9.19 6.85 -1.01
C ILE A 78 -8.28 6.66 -2.22
N HIS A 79 -7.13 7.35 -2.18
CA HIS A 79 -6.11 7.33 -3.23
C HIS A 79 -5.10 6.21 -3.00
N GLU A 80 -4.65 6.05 -1.76
CA GLU A 80 -3.62 5.09 -1.39
C GLU A 80 -3.78 4.59 0.05
N HIS A 81 -3.18 3.45 0.34
CA HIS A 81 -2.89 2.99 1.69
C HIS A 81 -1.37 2.98 1.88
N LEU A 82 -0.90 3.83 2.78
CA LEU A 82 0.51 4.04 3.08
C LEU A 82 0.87 3.39 4.42
N PHE A 83 1.89 2.54 4.41
CA PHE A 83 2.55 2.07 5.63
C PHE A 83 4.07 2.01 5.42
N ALA A 84 4.82 2.85 6.14
CA ALA A 84 6.26 3.01 5.92
C ALA A 84 6.59 3.22 4.43
N ASP A 85 7.38 2.32 3.83
CA ASP A 85 7.71 2.29 2.41
C ASP A 85 6.69 1.54 1.54
N ASP A 86 5.85 0.69 2.12
CA ASP A 86 4.81 -0.06 1.40
C ASP A 86 3.62 0.82 1.00
N ARG A 87 3.15 0.62 -0.24
CA ARG A 87 2.03 1.36 -0.84
C ARG A 87 1.09 0.48 -1.60
N ALA A 88 -0.20 0.70 -1.37
CA ALA A 88 -1.27 0.21 -2.24
C ALA A 88 -2.06 1.39 -2.81
N LEU A 89 -1.85 1.68 -4.09
CA LEU A 89 -2.61 2.68 -4.83
C LEU A 89 -3.97 2.10 -5.23
N ASN A 90 -5.01 2.93 -5.23
CA ASN A 90 -6.37 2.55 -5.60
C ASN A 90 -6.96 3.56 -6.60
N ALA A 91 -7.66 3.06 -7.60
CA ALA A 91 -8.33 3.89 -8.58
C ALA A 91 -9.57 3.17 -9.14
N LYS A 92 -10.53 3.95 -9.65
CA LYS A 92 -11.75 3.42 -10.27
C LYS A 92 -11.51 2.89 -11.69
N THR A 93 -10.55 3.46 -12.39
CA THR A 93 -10.26 3.15 -13.79
C THR A 93 -8.78 2.83 -13.96
N GLU A 94 -8.47 2.08 -15.01
CA GLU A 94 -7.09 1.75 -15.39
C GLU A 94 -6.29 3.02 -15.74
N GLY A 95 -6.92 3.98 -16.44
CA GLY A 95 -6.28 5.27 -16.76
C GLY A 95 -5.96 6.11 -15.52
N ASP A 96 -6.88 6.14 -14.54
CA ASP A 96 -6.64 6.81 -13.26
C ASP A 96 -5.53 6.11 -12.46
N MET A 97 -5.48 4.76 -12.51
CA MET A 97 -4.42 3.98 -11.87
C MET A 97 -3.05 4.29 -12.48
N GLN A 98 -2.97 4.30 -13.81
CA GLN A 98 -1.74 4.65 -14.53
C GLN A 98 -1.28 6.05 -14.13
N ARG A 99 -2.19 7.02 -14.11
CA ARG A 99 -1.87 8.39 -13.71
C ARG A 99 -1.40 8.47 -12.25
N SER A 100 -2.07 7.80 -11.31
CA SER A 100 -1.62 7.75 -9.90
C SER A 100 -0.23 7.16 -9.78
N LEU A 101 0.07 6.09 -10.53
CA LEU A 101 1.38 5.47 -10.54
C LEU A 101 2.46 6.40 -11.13
N ASP A 102 2.16 7.12 -12.21
CA ASP A 102 3.09 8.08 -12.82
C ASP A 102 3.40 9.24 -11.87
N ILE A 103 2.39 9.77 -11.19
CA ILE A 103 2.56 10.80 -10.15
C ILE A 103 3.42 10.27 -9.01
N PHE A 104 3.11 9.06 -8.53
CA PHE A 104 3.85 8.40 -7.46
C PHE A 104 5.32 8.19 -7.83
N ALA A 105 5.59 7.70 -9.05
CA ALA A 105 6.94 7.52 -9.58
C ALA A 105 7.70 8.85 -9.64
N ALA A 106 7.07 9.92 -10.15
CA ALA A 106 7.68 11.23 -10.20
C ALA A 106 8.01 11.81 -8.80
N VAL A 107 7.16 11.56 -7.80
CA VAL A 107 7.44 11.97 -6.41
C VAL A 107 8.59 11.16 -5.81
N CYS A 108 8.61 9.83 -6.03
CA CYS A 108 9.73 8.99 -5.61
C CYS A 108 11.05 9.45 -6.22
N ASP A 109 11.09 9.71 -7.52
CA ASP A 109 12.29 10.17 -8.23
C ASP A 109 12.81 11.51 -7.68
N LYS A 110 11.91 12.47 -7.41
CA LYS A 110 12.25 13.76 -6.79
C LYS A 110 12.88 13.60 -5.40
N LEU A 111 12.59 12.51 -4.71
CA LEU A 111 13.14 12.19 -3.40
C LEU A 111 14.35 11.27 -3.43
N GLY A 112 14.79 10.86 -4.62
CA GLY A 112 15.84 9.86 -4.78
C GLY A 112 15.43 8.48 -4.24
N LEU A 113 14.12 8.19 -4.19
CA LEU A 113 13.60 6.87 -3.87
C LEU A 113 13.41 6.06 -5.14
N ARG A 114 13.74 4.76 -5.07
CA ARG A 114 13.55 3.84 -6.18
C ARG A 114 12.42 2.88 -5.89
N ILE A 115 11.45 2.79 -6.79
CA ILE A 115 10.37 1.83 -6.70
C ILE A 115 10.91 0.43 -7.04
N ASN A 116 10.59 -0.54 -6.20
CA ASN A 116 10.91 -1.94 -6.47
C ASN A 116 9.89 -2.53 -7.46
N THR A 117 10.24 -2.53 -8.75
CA THR A 117 9.40 -3.05 -9.83
C THR A 117 9.09 -4.55 -9.69
N GLU A 118 10.02 -5.35 -9.13
CA GLU A 118 9.83 -6.79 -8.96
C GLU A 118 8.76 -7.12 -7.91
N LYS A 119 8.67 -6.31 -6.85
CA LYS A 119 7.65 -6.44 -5.80
C LYS A 119 6.32 -5.76 -6.16
N THR A 120 6.32 -4.87 -7.16
CA THR A 120 5.13 -4.09 -7.52
C THR A 120 4.23 -4.93 -8.43
N ALA A 121 2.97 -5.09 -8.04
CA ALA A 121 1.99 -5.87 -8.80
C ALA A 121 0.67 -5.09 -8.95
N ILE A 122 -0.08 -5.40 -10.00
CA ILE A 122 -1.40 -4.83 -10.25
C ILE A 122 -2.50 -5.88 -10.05
N MET A 123 -3.57 -5.49 -9.38
CA MET A 123 -4.79 -6.29 -9.26
C MET A 123 -5.97 -5.49 -9.77
N HIS A 124 -6.75 -6.09 -10.66
CA HIS A 124 -7.98 -5.50 -11.19
C HIS A 124 -9.19 -6.26 -10.61
N GLN A 125 -9.95 -5.60 -9.74
CA GLN A 125 -11.22 -6.12 -9.23
C GLN A 125 -12.36 -5.64 -10.11
N ARG A 126 -13.19 -6.58 -10.56
CA ARG A 126 -14.23 -6.33 -11.56
C ARG A 126 -15.61 -6.28 -10.93
N PRO A 127 -16.55 -5.46 -11.47
CA PRO A 127 -17.96 -5.57 -11.12
C PRO A 127 -18.54 -6.97 -11.43
N PRO A 128 -19.52 -7.46 -10.63
CA PRO A 128 -20.14 -8.78 -10.83
C PRO A 128 -20.71 -8.97 -12.24
N ASN A 129 -20.70 -10.20 -12.77
CA ASN A 129 -21.20 -10.59 -14.11
C ASN A 129 -20.43 -9.99 -15.29
N THR A 130 -19.25 -9.54 -14.95
CA THR A 130 -18.31 -8.88 -15.78
C THR A 130 -17.37 -9.79 -16.67
N THR A 131 -17.18 -9.70 -18.00
CA THR A 131 -16.01 -10.34 -18.70
C THR A 131 -14.60 -9.86 -18.27
N TYR A 132 -13.79 -10.72 -17.65
CA TYR A 132 -12.46 -10.31 -17.14
C TYR A 132 -11.46 -9.90 -18.24
N ASN A 133 -10.85 -8.73 -18.07
CA ASN A 133 -9.69 -8.26 -18.84
C ASN A 133 -8.60 -7.86 -17.83
N ALA A 134 -7.38 -8.34 -18.06
CA ALA A 134 -6.23 -7.91 -17.26
C ALA A 134 -5.93 -6.44 -17.53
N ALA A 135 -5.74 -5.66 -16.46
CA ALA A 135 -5.28 -4.29 -16.54
C ALA A 135 -3.80 -4.27 -16.97
N ARG A 136 -3.44 -3.33 -17.85
CA ARG A 136 -2.10 -3.13 -18.38
C ARG A 136 -1.56 -1.80 -17.87
N ILE A 137 -0.88 -1.87 -16.73
CA ILE A 137 -0.26 -0.71 -16.09
C ILE A 137 1.25 -0.81 -16.28
N ASN A 138 1.87 0.29 -16.68
CA ASN A 138 3.31 0.37 -16.91
C ASN A 138 3.97 1.24 -15.85
N LEU A 139 5.13 0.81 -15.35
CA LEU A 139 6.02 1.61 -14.51
C LEU A 139 7.31 1.86 -15.27
N ASN A 140 7.61 3.12 -15.60
CA ASN A 140 8.82 3.49 -16.36
C ASN A 140 8.99 2.67 -17.66
N GLY A 141 7.89 2.42 -18.37
CA GLY A 141 7.86 1.63 -19.61
C GLY A 141 7.87 0.10 -19.42
N THR A 142 7.92 -0.39 -18.18
CA THR A 142 7.84 -1.84 -17.87
C THR A 142 6.43 -2.19 -17.41
N GLU A 143 5.78 -3.15 -18.07
CA GLU A 143 4.44 -3.62 -17.67
C GLU A 143 4.51 -4.36 -16.33
N LEU A 144 3.64 -3.97 -15.39
CA LEU A 144 3.54 -4.58 -14.08
C LEU A 144 2.85 -5.94 -14.15
N LYS A 145 3.30 -6.88 -13.30
CA LYS A 145 2.68 -8.20 -13.20
C LYS A 145 1.25 -8.09 -12.68
N SER A 146 0.30 -8.63 -13.44
CA SER A 146 -1.07 -8.81 -12.98
C SER A 146 -1.21 -10.03 -12.06
N VAL A 147 -1.89 -9.89 -10.93
CA VAL A 147 -2.06 -10.95 -9.92
C VAL A 147 -3.52 -11.25 -9.60
N ASP A 148 -3.80 -12.48 -9.19
CA ASP A 148 -5.11 -12.92 -8.69
C ASP A 148 -5.30 -12.63 -7.20
N THR A 149 -4.20 -12.65 -6.44
CA THR A 149 -4.18 -12.34 -5.02
C THR A 149 -3.06 -11.34 -4.76
N LEU A 150 -3.39 -10.26 -4.05
CA LEU A 150 -2.46 -9.21 -3.68
C LEU A 150 -2.35 -9.15 -2.16
N THR A 151 -1.16 -9.41 -1.64
CA THR A 151 -0.88 -9.34 -0.20
C THR A 151 -0.35 -7.95 0.13
N ASN A 152 -1.03 -7.25 1.04
CA ASN A 152 -0.59 -5.97 1.59
C ASN A 152 -0.70 -5.99 3.11
N LEU A 153 0.39 -5.71 3.82
CA LEU A 153 0.46 -5.73 5.29
C LEU A 153 -0.22 -6.98 5.88
N ASP A 154 0.21 -8.15 5.40
CA ASP A 154 -0.31 -9.46 5.79
C ASP A 154 -1.79 -9.75 5.46
N SER A 155 -2.49 -8.82 4.81
CA SER A 155 -3.87 -8.99 4.36
C SER A 155 -3.91 -9.35 2.89
N ASN A 156 -4.63 -10.41 2.54
CA ASN A 156 -4.80 -10.85 1.16
C ASN A 156 -6.07 -10.27 0.55
N LEU A 157 -5.91 -9.50 -0.53
CA LEU A 157 -7.01 -9.08 -1.37
C LEU A 157 -7.12 -10.05 -2.55
N SER A 158 -8.35 -10.44 -2.87
CA SER A 158 -8.64 -11.29 -4.02
C SER A 158 -9.22 -10.48 -5.17
N ARG A 159 -8.81 -10.84 -6.40
CA ARG A 159 -9.36 -10.32 -7.66
C ARG A 159 -10.88 -10.48 -7.76
N ASN A 160 -11.43 -11.56 -7.22
CA ASN A 160 -12.86 -11.85 -7.26
C ASN A 160 -13.65 -11.27 -6.08
N THR A 161 -13.04 -10.41 -5.26
CA THR A 161 -13.63 -9.76 -4.08
C THR A 161 -14.16 -10.71 -3.00
N LYS A 162 -13.83 -12.01 -3.07
CA LYS A 162 -14.16 -12.98 -2.03
C LYS A 162 -13.18 -12.89 -0.86
N ILE A 163 -13.71 -13.01 0.34
CA ILE A 163 -12.94 -12.96 1.59
C ILE A 163 -12.44 -14.35 2.04
N ASP A 164 -12.95 -15.44 1.46
CA ASP A 164 -12.67 -16.82 1.91
C ASP A 164 -11.18 -17.13 2.03
N GLY A 165 -10.39 -16.72 1.03
CA GLY A 165 -8.94 -16.93 1.01
C GLY A 165 -8.21 -16.16 2.12
N GLU A 166 -8.66 -14.95 2.45
CA GLU A 166 -8.10 -14.16 3.54
C GLU A 166 -8.47 -14.74 4.91
N VAL A 167 -9.72 -15.20 5.09
CA VAL A 167 -10.14 -15.87 6.32
C VAL A 167 -9.32 -17.13 6.55
N ALA A 168 -9.18 -17.98 5.52
CA ALA A 168 -8.38 -19.19 5.60
C ALA A 168 -6.91 -18.88 5.93
N HIS A 169 -6.33 -17.85 5.30
CA HIS A 169 -4.96 -17.40 5.56
C HIS A 169 -4.77 -16.94 7.02
N ARG A 170 -5.70 -16.14 7.55
CA ARG A 170 -5.66 -15.67 8.95
C ARG A 170 -5.81 -16.80 9.97
N ILE A 171 -6.59 -17.84 9.67
CA ILE A 171 -6.71 -19.03 10.52
C ILE A 171 -5.44 -19.87 10.46
N ALA A 172 -4.83 -20.02 9.28
CA ALA A 172 -3.65 -20.86 9.09
C ALA A 172 -2.39 -20.31 9.78
N LYS A 173 -2.19 -18.99 9.82
CA LYS A 173 -1.02 -18.34 10.45
C LYS A 173 -0.78 -18.75 11.91
N PRO A 174 -1.75 -18.62 12.85
CA PRO A 174 -1.56 -19.07 14.21
C PRO A 174 -1.36 -20.58 14.28
N SER A 175 -2.11 -21.39 13.51
CA SER A 175 -1.91 -22.84 13.47
C SER A 175 -0.48 -23.23 13.07
N GLN A 176 0.12 -22.54 12.09
CA GLN A 176 1.51 -22.76 11.70
C GLN A 176 2.49 -22.36 12.80
N ALA A 177 2.26 -21.23 13.48
CA ALA A 177 3.08 -20.82 14.60
C ALA A 177 3.04 -21.85 15.74
N PHE A 178 1.84 -22.33 16.11
CA PHE A 178 1.67 -23.39 17.12
C PHE A 178 2.33 -24.70 16.69
N GLY A 179 2.21 -25.11 15.43
CA GLY A 179 2.89 -26.31 14.92
C GLY A 179 4.41 -26.22 15.00
N ARG A 180 5.01 -25.05 14.72
CA ARG A 180 6.46 -24.84 14.87
C ARG A 180 6.93 -24.91 16.32
N MET A 181 6.06 -24.58 17.28
CA MET A 181 6.37 -24.66 18.71
C MET A 181 6.27 -26.09 19.27
N GLN A 182 5.64 -27.04 18.57
CA GLN A 182 5.55 -28.43 19.04
C GLN A 182 6.90 -29.14 19.16
N ASN A 183 7.92 -28.67 18.43
CA ASN A 183 9.30 -29.20 18.51
C ASN A 183 10.20 -28.41 19.49
N VAL A 184 9.63 -27.47 20.25
CA VAL A 184 10.35 -26.61 21.20
C VAL A 184 10.08 -27.02 22.66
N VAL A 185 9.41 -28.17 22.87
CA VAL A 185 9.17 -28.77 24.19
C VAL A 185 9.97 -30.06 24.33
#